data_AF-A0A382U6K6-F1
#
_entry.id   AF-A0A382U6K6-F1
#
_cell.length_a   1.000
_cell.length_b   1.000
_cell.length_c   1.000
_cell.angle_alpha   90.00
_cell.angle_beta   90.00
_cell.angle_gamma   90.00
#
_symmetry.space_group_name_H-M   'P 1'
#
loop_
_entity.id
_entity.type
_entity.pdbx_description
1 polymer ?
#
loop_
_entity_poly.entity_id
_entity_poly.type
_entity_poly.pdbx_seq_one_letter_code
_entity_poly.pdbx_strand_id
1 'polypeptide(L)'
;MPFSPDQVISYLEMCAEEQSSLQRGMNFRIGPSHSVILMSVRVGAPYNDQVSDDGQTLVYEGHNAPRNSETPVPQVVDQPLTTDKGTLTQNGRFYAAAEAYRNEEQEPDHVRVYEKIRTGIWVYSGLFLLIDA
;
A
#
# COMPACT_ATOMS: atom_id res chain seq x y z
N MET A 1 21.50 4.84 1.70
CA MET A 1 21.61 4.50 0.26
C MET A 1 20.26 3.92 -0.10
N PRO A 2 19.56 4.46 -1.12
CA PRO A 2 18.26 3.93 -1.48
C PRO A 2 18.40 2.44 -1.81
N PHE A 3 17.41 1.65 -1.42
CA PHE A 3 17.40 0.23 -1.77
C PHE A 3 17.38 0.07 -3.29
N SER A 4 18.03 -0.99 -3.77
CA SER A 4 17.91 -1.40 -5.18
C SER A 4 16.73 -2.36 -5.32
N PRO A 5 16.01 -2.38 -6.47
CA PRO A 5 15.04 -3.42 -6.75
C PRO A 5 15.61 -4.81 -6.49
N ASP A 6 14.78 -5.72 -5.98
CA ASP A 6 15.12 -7.09 -5.55
C ASP A 6 16.05 -7.19 -4.33
N GLN A 7 16.41 -6.07 -3.70
CA GLN A 7 17.20 -6.11 -2.48
C GLN A 7 16.39 -6.68 -1.32
N VAL A 8 16.90 -7.77 -0.74
CA VAL A 8 16.37 -8.35 0.50
C VAL A 8 16.75 -7.46 1.68
N ILE A 9 15.75 -7.04 2.44
CA ILE A 9 15.89 -6.14 3.58
C ILE A 9 15.09 -6.65 4.79
N SER A 10 15.56 -6.30 5.98
CA SER A 10 14.84 -6.53 7.23
C SER A 10 13.77 -5.47 7.45
N TYR A 11 12.79 -5.80 8.28
CA TYR A 11 11.78 -4.83 8.74
C TYR A 11 12.40 -3.58 9.39
N LEU A 12 13.52 -3.75 10.12
CA LEU A 12 14.21 -2.64 10.78
C LEU A 12 14.88 -1.71 9.75
N GLU A 13 15.53 -2.27 8.73
CA GLU A 13 16.13 -1.48 7.64
C GLU A 13 15.04 -0.72 6.87
N MET A 14 13.94 -1.39 6.55
CA MET A 14 12.78 -0.76 5.89
C MET A 14 12.23 0.42 6.71
N CYS A 15 12.01 0.23 8.02
CA CYS A 15 11.53 1.31 8.89
C CYS A 15 12.55 2.44 9.06
N ALA A 16 13.86 2.12 9.05
CA ALA A 16 14.91 3.13 9.14
C ALA A 16 14.98 3.99 7.87
N GLU A 17 14.84 3.38 6.69
CA GLU A 17 14.80 4.10 5.40
C GLU A 17 13.53 4.96 5.28
N GLU A 18 12.38 4.43 5.69
CA GLU A 18 11.10 5.17 5.66
C GLU A 18 10.89 6.11 6.85
N GLN A 19 11.86 6.17 7.77
CA GLN A 19 11.85 6.99 8.98
C GLN A 19 10.54 6.87 9.80
N SER A 20 9.91 5.71 9.75
CA SER A 20 8.60 5.49 10.34
C SER A 20 8.35 4.01 10.62
N SER A 21 7.48 3.74 11.57
CA SER A 21 7.01 2.38 11.85
C SER A 21 5.90 1.99 10.88
N LEU A 22 6.15 0.97 10.05
CA LEU A 22 5.23 0.52 9.02
C LEU A 22 4.33 -0.61 9.54
N GLN A 23 3.32 -0.23 10.33
CA GLN A 23 2.38 -1.18 10.95
C GLN A 23 1.14 -1.47 10.10
N ARG A 24 0.94 -0.71 9.02
CA ARG A 24 -0.21 -0.82 8.10
C ARG A 24 0.28 -1.27 6.73
N GLY A 25 -0.58 -1.98 5.99
CA GLY A 25 -0.31 -2.43 4.63
C GLY A 25 -0.04 -1.27 3.68
N MET A 26 -0.77 -0.16 3.80
CA MET A 26 -0.54 1.07 3.03
C MET A 26 -0.35 2.30 3.92
N ASN A 27 0.52 3.20 3.47
CA ASN A 27 0.93 4.43 4.15
C ASN A 27 1.09 5.57 3.13
N PHE A 28 0.04 6.37 3.00
CA PHE A 28 -0.07 7.47 2.06
C PHE A 28 0.81 8.66 2.46
N ARG A 29 1.67 9.10 1.52
CA ARG A 29 2.61 10.23 1.65
C ARG A 29 3.32 10.27 3.00
N ILE A 30 3.85 9.11 3.40
CA ILE A 30 4.61 8.94 4.64
C ILE A 30 5.99 9.61 4.54
N GLY A 31 6.56 9.64 3.34
CA GLY A 31 7.73 10.43 2.99
C GLY A 31 7.35 11.70 2.24
N PRO A 32 8.31 12.63 2.05
CA PRO A 32 8.06 13.89 1.35
C PRO A 32 7.72 13.73 -0.13
N SER A 33 8.04 12.57 -0.73
CA SER A 33 7.96 12.35 -2.18
C SER A 33 7.18 11.11 -2.59
N HIS A 34 6.74 10.28 -1.65
CA HIS A 34 6.15 8.98 -1.97
C HIS A 34 5.26 8.43 -0.84
N SER A 35 4.40 7.51 -1.25
CA SER A 35 3.67 6.61 -0.37
C SER A 35 4.35 5.25 -0.29
N VAL A 36 3.98 4.42 0.70
CA VAL A 36 4.52 3.07 0.89
C VAL A 36 3.39 2.05 0.91
N ILE A 37 3.59 0.94 0.20
CA ILE A 37 2.75 -0.26 0.24
C ILE A 37 3.60 -1.47 0.68
N LEU A 38 3.04 -2.26 1.57
CA LEU A 38 3.54 -3.55 2.04
C LEU A 38 2.65 -4.65 1.45
N MET A 39 3.13 -5.32 0.41
CA MET A 39 2.37 -6.33 -0.32
C MET A 39 2.74 -7.76 0.09
N SER A 40 1.85 -8.71 -0.21
CA SER A 40 2.13 -10.14 -0.04
C SER A 40 1.30 -11.00 -0.98
N VAL A 41 1.93 -11.59 -2.01
CA VAL A 41 1.30 -12.55 -2.95
C VAL A 41 1.30 -14.00 -2.46
N ARG A 42 1.56 -14.23 -1.17
CA ARG A 42 1.64 -15.60 -0.63
C ARG A 42 0.29 -16.27 -0.55
N VAL A 43 0.31 -17.60 -0.71
CA VAL A 43 -0.86 -18.45 -0.42
C VAL A 43 -1.37 -18.18 1.01
N GLY A 44 -2.64 -17.79 1.12
CA GLY A 44 -3.29 -17.46 2.39
C GLY A 44 -3.02 -16.04 2.90
N ALA A 45 -2.45 -15.15 2.09
CA ALA A 45 -2.47 -13.71 2.37
C ALA A 45 -3.93 -13.21 2.47
N PRO A 46 -4.21 -12.22 3.33
CA PRO A 46 -5.58 -11.75 3.58
C PRO A 46 -6.18 -10.95 2.41
N TYR A 47 -5.34 -10.54 1.45
CA TYR A 47 -5.67 -9.71 0.30
C TYR A 47 -5.16 -10.37 -0.97
N ASN A 48 -5.86 -10.13 -2.09
CA ASN A 48 -5.55 -10.75 -3.37
C ASN A 48 -4.69 -9.82 -4.25
N ASP A 49 -3.51 -9.45 -3.73
CA ASP A 49 -2.53 -8.67 -4.49
C ASP A 49 -2.09 -9.45 -5.75
N GLN A 50 -1.99 -8.76 -6.88
CA GLN A 50 -1.58 -9.35 -8.16
C GLN A 50 -0.47 -8.52 -8.79
N VAL A 51 0.54 -9.20 -9.32
CA VAL A 51 1.57 -8.60 -10.15
C VAL A 51 1.44 -9.19 -11.54
N SER A 52 1.49 -8.36 -12.58
CA SER A 52 1.50 -8.82 -13.97
C SER A 52 2.72 -9.71 -14.25
N ASP A 53 2.63 -10.59 -15.24
CA ASP A 53 3.71 -11.55 -15.57
C ASP A 53 5.05 -10.86 -15.89
N ASP A 54 5.01 -9.61 -16.36
CA ASP A 54 6.18 -8.79 -16.67
C ASP A 54 6.70 -7.97 -15.47
N GLY A 55 6.04 -8.03 -14.31
CA GLY A 55 6.40 -7.30 -13.10
C GLY A 55 6.10 -5.80 -13.13
N GLN A 56 5.53 -5.27 -14.22
CA GLN A 56 5.38 -3.82 -14.41
C GLN A 56 4.13 -3.25 -13.75
N THR A 57 3.10 -4.07 -13.56
CA THR A 57 1.82 -3.63 -12.99
C THR A 57 1.54 -4.39 -11.69
N LEU A 58 1.31 -3.64 -10.61
CA LEU A 58 0.83 -4.15 -9.34
C LEU A 58 -0.63 -3.70 -9.15
N VAL A 59 -1.52 -4.67 -8.95
CA VAL A 59 -2.87 -4.43 -8.44
C VAL A 59 -2.85 -4.79 -6.96
N TYR A 60 -3.01 -3.76 -6.12
CA TYR A 60 -2.96 -3.89 -4.67
C TYR A 60 -4.33 -3.65 -4.06
N GLU A 61 -4.80 -4.55 -3.19
CA GLU A 61 -6.11 -4.42 -2.59
C GLU A 61 -6.10 -3.45 -1.41
N GLY A 62 -7.13 -2.60 -1.33
CA GLY A 62 -7.33 -1.68 -0.21
C GLY A 62 -7.53 -2.39 1.13
N HIS A 63 -7.47 -1.63 2.23
CA HIS A 63 -7.74 -2.19 3.55
C HIS A 63 -9.24 -2.45 3.76
N ASN A 64 -9.56 -3.55 4.44
CA ASN A 64 -10.91 -3.78 4.96
C ASN A 64 -11.33 -2.69 5.96
N ALA A 65 -12.64 -2.59 6.21
CA ALA A 65 -13.18 -1.77 7.29
C ALA A 65 -12.58 -2.16 8.67
N PRO A 66 -12.51 -1.23 9.65
CA PRO A 66 -12.09 -1.57 11.00
C PRO A 66 -13.02 -2.61 11.63
N ARG A 67 -12.44 -3.65 12.25
CA ARG A 67 -13.22 -4.65 12.97
C ARG A 67 -13.80 -4.07 14.26
N ASN A 68 -15.11 -4.16 14.43
CA ASN A 68 -15.81 -3.75 15.65
C ASN A 68 -17.10 -4.58 15.86
N SER A 69 -17.96 -4.21 16.81
CA SER A 69 -19.22 -4.93 17.10
C SER A 69 -20.22 -4.87 15.95
N GLU A 70 -20.22 -3.80 15.16
CA GLU A 70 -21.10 -3.60 14.00
C GLU A 70 -20.53 -4.25 12.74
N THR A 71 -19.20 -4.33 12.64
CA THR A 71 -18.44 -4.97 11.56
C THR A 71 -17.61 -6.14 12.10
N PRO A 72 -18.25 -7.26 12.50
CA PRO A 72 -17.55 -8.41 13.07
C PRO A 72 -16.76 -9.20 12.02
N VAL A 73 -17.14 -9.09 10.75
CA VAL A 73 -16.49 -9.70 9.58
C VAL A 73 -16.18 -8.60 8.55
N PRO A 74 -15.02 -7.93 8.63
CA PRO A 74 -14.69 -6.80 7.77
C PRO A 74 -14.65 -7.07 6.27
N GLN A 75 -14.43 -8.33 5.87
CA GLN A 75 -14.29 -8.73 4.47
C GLN A 75 -15.61 -8.75 3.68
N VAL A 76 -16.75 -8.70 4.37
CA VAL A 76 -18.08 -8.76 3.74
C VAL A 76 -18.79 -7.40 3.69
N VAL A 77 -18.10 -6.34 4.08
CA VAL A 77 -18.60 -4.96 4.02
C VAL A 77 -17.73 -4.15 3.08
N ASP A 78 -18.29 -3.07 2.53
CA ASP A 78 -17.55 -2.18 1.64
C ASP A 78 -16.38 -1.52 2.38
N GLN A 79 -15.27 -1.36 1.66
CA GLN A 79 -14.08 -0.70 2.19
C GLN A 79 -14.32 0.82 2.26
N PRO A 80 -14.22 1.45 3.44
CA PRO A 80 -14.62 2.85 3.59
C PRO A 80 -13.55 3.81 3.06
N LEU A 81 -13.98 4.80 2.27
CA LEU A 81 -13.12 5.91 1.84
C LEU A 81 -12.96 6.99 2.93
N THR A 82 -13.93 7.10 3.84
CA THR A 82 -13.92 8.05 4.95
C THR A 82 -14.08 7.34 6.29
N THR A 83 -13.53 7.93 7.34
CA THR A 83 -13.83 7.54 8.72
C THR A 83 -15.22 8.06 9.11
N ASP A 84 -15.76 7.56 10.23
CA ASP A 84 -17.03 8.05 10.79
C ASP A 84 -17.01 9.55 11.12
N LYS A 85 -15.81 10.14 11.24
CA LYS A 85 -15.61 11.58 11.46
C LYS A 85 -15.49 12.39 10.16
N GLY A 86 -15.68 11.76 9.00
CA GLY A 86 -15.63 12.38 7.68
C GLY A 86 -14.23 12.61 7.10
N THR A 87 -13.15 12.23 7.79
CA THR A 87 -11.78 12.34 7.25
C THR A 87 -11.44 11.14 6.36
N LEU A 88 -10.63 11.34 5.31
CA LEU A 88 -10.23 10.25 4.42
C LEU A 88 -9.43 9.15 5.17
N THR A 89 -9.78 7.90 4.91
CA THR A 89 -9.00 6.72 5.27
C THR A 89 -7.73 6.63 4.41
N GLN A 90 -6.88 5.63 4.65
CA GLN A 90 -5.78 5.36 3.72
C GLN A 90 -6.31 5.04 2.32
N ASN A 91 -7.30 4.14 2.22
CA ASN A 91 -7.98 3.84 0.95
C ASN A 91 -8.50 5.10 0.27
N GLY A 92 -9.21 5.97 1.02
CA GLY A 92 -9.73 7.22 0.48
C GLY A 92 -8.66 8.17 -0.05
N ARG A 93 -7.48 8.21 0.59
CA ARG A 93 -6.36 9.04 0.11
C ARG A 93 -5.72 8.49 -1.16
N PHE A 94 -5.47 7.18 -1.21
CA PHE A 94 -4.94 6.53 -2.41
C PHE A 94 -5.93 6.65 -3.57
N TYR A 95 -7.21 6.36 -3.35
CA TYR A 95 -8.27 6.50 -4.35
C TYR A 95 -8.35 7.94 -4.89
N ALA A 96 -8.41 8.94 -4.01
CA ALA A 96 -8.47 10.34 -4.44
C ALA A 96 -7.23 10.77 -5.25
N ALA A 97 -6.03 10.27 -4.90
CA ALA A 97 -4.81 10.58 -5.64
C ALA A 97 -4.79 9.93 -7.04
N ALA A 98 -5.22 8.66 -7.13
CA ALA A 98 -5.34 7.96 -8.41
C ALA A 98 -6.37 8.63 -9.34
N GLU A 99 -7.54 8.99 -8.81
CA GLU A 99 -8.58 9.68 -9.59
C GLU A 99 -8.13 11.08 -10.03
N ALA A 100 -7.39 11.80 -9.20
CA ALA A 100 -6.82 13.10 -9.59
C ALA A 100 -5.84 12.96 -10.76
N TYR A 101 -5.03 11.90 -10.80
CA TYR A 101 -4.19 11.60 -11.96
C TYR A 101 -5.03 11.23 -13.19
N ARG A 102 -6.03 10.35 -13.04
CA ARG A 102 -6.92 9.94 -14.15
C ARG A 102 -7.70 11.09 -14.77
N ASN A 103 -8.04 12.09 -13.96
CA ASN A 103 -8.72 13.31 -14.42
C ASN A 103 -7.75 14.39 -14.91
N GLU A 104 -6.46 14.09 -15.05
CA GLU A 104 -5.40 15.01 -15.50
C GLU A 104 -5.23 16.24 -14.59
N GLU A 105 -5.60 16.12 -13.30
CA GLU A 105 -5.50 17.22 -12.33
C GLU A 105 -4.14 17.28 -11.63
N GLN A 106 -3.47 16.13 -11.50
CA GLN A 106 -2.17 15.98 -10.85
C GLN A 106 -1.31 14.93 -11.56
N GLU A 107 0.01 15.05 -11.44
CA GLU A 107 0.95 13.98 -11.80
C GLU A 107 0.75 12.76 -10.87
N PRO A 108 1.07 11.54 -11.32
CA PRO A 108 0.82 10.33 -10.53
C PRO A 108 1.72 10.31 -9.29
N ASP A 109 1.14 9.91 -8.15
CA ASP A 109 1.90 9.73 -6.90
C ASP A 109 2.89 8.57 -7.04
N HIS A 110 4.09 8.75 -6.51
CA HIS A 110 5.08 7.67 -6.43
C HIS A 110 4.79 6.76 -5.23
N VAL A 111 4.89 5.45 -5.43
CA VAL A 111 4.64 4.44 -4.39
C VAL A 111 5.83 3.49 -4.31
N ARG A 112 6.49 3.43 -3.15
CA ARG A 112 7.49 2.40 -2.86
C ARG A 112 6.77 1.12 -2.42
N VAL A 113 7.16 0.01 -3.01
CA VAL A 113 6.55 -1.29 -2.74
C VAL A 113 7.56 -2.21 -2.08
N TYR A 114 7.14 -2.83 -0.97
CA TYR A 114 7.90 -3.85 -0.26
C TYR A 114 7.11 -5.15 -0.23
N GLU A 115 7.68 -6.22 -0.78
CA GLU A 115 7.07 -7.54 -0.78
C GLU A 115 7.55 -8.39 0.38
N LYS A 116 6.62 -9.01 1.10
CA LYS A 116 6.95 -9.87 2.23
C LYS A 116 7.46 -11.24 1.77
N ILE A 117 8.71 -11.60 2.08
CA ILE A 117 9.24 -12.97 1.87
C ILE A 117 8.98 -13.90 3.07
N ARG A 118 9.18 -13.41 4.31
CA ARG A 118 8.77 -14.08 5.56
C ARG A 118 8.64 -13.07 6.70
N THR A 119 8.31 -13.52 7.90
CA THR A 119 8.20 -12.62 9.06
C THR A 119 9.48 -11.83 9.23
N GLY A 120 9.37 -10.49 9.20
CA GLY A 120 10.50 -9.57 9.36
C GLY A 120 11.44 -9.45 8.16
N ILE A 121 11.19 -10.16 7.05
CA ILE A 121 12.05 -10.13 5.85
C ILE A 121 11.22 -9.76 4.63
N TRP A 122 11.72 -8.76 3.91
CA TRP A 122 11.07 -8.12 2.79
C TRP A 122 12.03 -8.03 1.60
N VAL A 123 11.48 -7.82 0.41
CA VAL A 123 12.20 -7.36 -0.77
C VAL A 123 11.69 -5.97 -1.13
N TYR A 124 12.60 -5.06 -1.50
CA TYR A 124 12.20 -3.82 -2.13
C TYR A 124 11.85 -4.11 -3.60
N SER A 125 10.57 -4.08 -3.93
CA SER A 125 10.08 -4.36 -5.28
C SER A 125 10.31 -3.18 -6.24
N GLY A 126 10.47 -1.97 -5.70
CA GLY A 126 10.79 -0.78 -6.49
C GLY A 126 9.86 0.40 -6.24
N LEU A 127 9.95 1.39 -7.14
CA LEU A 127 9.11 2.58 -7.17
C LEU A 127 8.11 2.44 -8.31
N PHE A 128 6.83 2.58 -7.99
CA PHE A 128 5.71 2.48 -8.92
C PHE A 128 4.98 3.83 -9.01
N LEU A 129 4.21 4.01 -10.08
CA LEU A 129 3.31 5.14 -10.24
C LEU A 129 1.87 4.71 -9.90
N LEU A 130 1.19 5.49 -9.07
CA LEU A 130 -0.23 5.30 -8.78
C LEU A 130 -1.06 5.91 -9.90
N ILE A 131 -1.60 5.06 -10.77
CA ILE A 131 -2.27 5.50 -12.01
C ILE A 131 -3.77 5.18 -12.08
N ASP A 132 -4.29 4.31 -11.20
CA ASP A 132 -5.70 3.91 -11.17
C ASP A 132 -6.10 3.39 -9.77
N ALA A 133 -7.41 3.31 -9.51
CA ALA A 133 -8.00 2.80 -8.26
C ALA A 133 -9.42 2.24 -8.44
#